data_AF-A0A183HNM5-F1
#
_entry.id   AF-A0A183HNM5-F1
#
_cell.length_a   1.000
_cell.length_b   1.000
_cell.length_c   1.000
_cell.angle_alpha   90.00
_cell.angle_beta   90.00
_cell.angle_gamma   90.00
#
_symmetry.space_group_name_H-M   'P 1'
#
loop_
_entity.id
_entity.type
_entity.pdbx_description
1 polymer ?
#
loop_
_entity_poly.entity_id
_entity_poly.type
_entity_poly.pdbx_seq_one_letter_code
_entity_poly.pdbx_strand_id
1 'polypeptide(L)'
;MLGHKKRPRKRRDGNTHLRRLTQAYLTSVTQLQPLGVRTAYDKVDGVYYLVQQLILKHQSVTSGLFPRYSKNREIGFVKDSIYCALACWTCSLAYK
;
A
#
# COMPACT_ATOMS: atom_id res chain seq x y z
N MET A 1 -69.33 5.49 -23.75
CA MET A 1 -68.09 5.69 -22.98
C MET A 1 -66.99 4.83 -23.60
N LEU A 2 -66.14 5.38 -24.48
CA LEU A 2 -65.04 4.63 -25.08
C LEU A 2 -63.73 4.91 -24.32
N GLY A 3 -63.21 3.88 -23.65
CA GLY A 3 -61.96 3.94 -22.90
C GLY A 3 -60.73 3.80 -23.80
N HIS A 4 -60.00 4.89 -24.01
CA HIS A 4 -58.69 4.85 -24.65
C HIS A 4 -57.66 4.17 -23.74
N LYS A 5 -57.33 2.89 -24.01
CA LYS A 5 -56.15 2.22 -23.43
C LYS A 5 -54.86 2.85 -23.99
N LYS A 6 -54.25 3.76 -23.23
CA LYS A 6 -52.90 4.30 -23.52
C LYS A 6 -51.86 3.21 -23.23
N ARG A 7 -51.26 2.64 -24.28
CA ARG A 7 -50.07 1.76 -24.15
C ARG A 7 -48.89 2.59 -23.63
N PRO A 8 -48.08 2.09 -22.67
CA PRO A 8 -46.91 2.83 -22.20
C PRO A 8 -45.88 2.86 -23.34
N ARG A 9 -45.48 4.09 -23.73
CA ARG A 9 -44.37 4.32 -24.65
C ARG A 9 -43.09 3.79 -23.98
N LYS A 10 -42.60 2.64 -24.45
CA LYS A 10 -41.27 2.12 -24.10
C LYS A 10 -40.25 3.20 -24.50
N ARG A 11 -39.74 3.96 -23.52
CA ARG A 11 -38.62 4.89 -23.75
C ARG A 11 -37.48 4.05 -24.33
N ARG A 12 -37.17 4.27 -25.61
CA ARG A 12 -35.96 3.72 -26.21
C ARG A 12 -34.79 4.40 -25.53
N ASP A 13 -34.12 3.66 -24.65
CA ASP A 13 -32.87 4.06 -24.00
C ASP A 13 -31.72 4.09 -25.02
N GLY A 14 -31.81 4.98 -26.01
CA GLY A 14 -30.82 5.15 -27.09
C GLY A 14 -29.44 5.59 -26.59
N ASN A 15 -29.36 6.04 -25.33
CA ASN A 15 -28.12 6.50 -24.72
C ASN A 15 -27.47 5.48 -23.78
N THR A 16 -27.98 4.25 -23.66
CA THR A 16 -27.33 3.22 -22.82
C THR A 16 -25.96 2.83 -23.35
N HIS A 17 -25.80 2.73 -24.68
CA HIS A 17 -24.53 2.40 -25.31
C HIS A 17 -23.49 3.53 -25.12
N LEU A 18 -23.87 4.77 -25.41
CA LEU A 18 -23.04 5.95 -25.20
C LEU A 18 -22.65 6.12 -23.73
N ARG A 19 -23.60 5.91 -22.80
CA ARG A 19 -23.32 5.94 -21.36
C ARG A 19 -22.32 4.87 -20.94
N ARG A 20 -22.41 3.65 -21.46
CA ARG A 20 -21.44 2.59 -21.15
C ARG A 20 -20.05 2.92 -21.69
N LEU A 21 -19.95 3.50 -22.89
CA LEU A 21 -18.68 3.92 -23.47
C LEU A 21 -18.04 5.08 -22.70
N THR A 22 -18.83 6.04 -22.22
CA THR A 22 -18.32 7.19 -21.46
C THR A 22 -18.12 6.90 -19.97
N GLN A 23 -18.74 5.84 -19.44
CA GLN A 23 -18.63 5.48 -18.02
C GLN A 23 -17.19 5.15 -17.59
N ALA A 24 -16.38 4.57 -18.47
CA ALA A 24 -14.96 4.31 -18.20
C ALA A 24 -14.11 5.59 -18.08
N TYR A 25 -14.55 6.69 -18.70
CA TYR A 25 -13.88 8.00 -18.62
C TYR A 25 -14.39 8.85 -17.46
N LEU A 26 -15.57 8.52 -16.92
CA LEU A 26 -16.20 9.22 -15.80
C LEU A 26 -15.89 8.57 -14.44
N THR A 27 -15.28 7.39 -14.41
CA THR A 27 -14.79 6.79 -13.17
C THR A 27 -13.66 7.67 -12.63
N SER A 28 -13.83 8.18 -11.41
CA SER A 28 -12.81 8.98 -10.76
C SER A 28 -11.51 8.18 -10.65
N VAL A 29 -10.36 8.85 -10.82
CA VAL A 29 -9.02 8.25 -10.70
C VAL A 29 -8.82 7.51 -9.36
N THR A 30 -9.59 7.87 -8.33
CA THR A 30 -9.63 7.17 -7.04
C THR A 30 -10.14 5.73 -7.13
N GLN A 31 -10.94 5.37 -8.13
CA GLN A 31 -11.52 4.03 -8.30
C GLN A 31 -10.63 3.08 -9.12
N LEU A 32 -9.61 3.61 -9.81
CA LEU A 32 -8.57 2.82 -10.48
C LEU A 32 -7.44 2.39 -9.53
N GLN A 33 -7.60 2.62 -8.22
CA GLN A 33 -6.68 2.02 -7.26
C GLN A 33 -6.76 0.49 -7.40
N PRO A 34 -5.64 -0.18 -7.66
CA PRO A 34 -5.62 -1.62 -7.88
C PRO A 34 -6.22 -2.35 -6.69
N LEU A 35 -6.69 -3.57 -6.94
CA LEU A 35 -7.35 -4.54 -6.07
C LEU A 35 -6.65 -4.88 -4.72
N GLY A 36 -5.61 -4.14 -4.35
CA GLY A 36 -5.11 -4.05 -2.99
C GLY A 36 -4.99 -2.57 -2.61
N VAL A 37 -6.03 -2.03 -1.96
CA VAL A 37 -5.84 -0.87 -1.09
C VAL A 37 -4.89 -1.35 0.00
N ARG A 38 -3.58 -1.24 -0.25
CA ARG A 38 -2.56 -1.37 0.79
C ARG A 38 -2.86 -0.23 1.74
N THR A 39 -3.53 -0.59 2.82
CA THR A 39 -3.84 0.32 3.91
C THR A 39 -2.52 0.94 4.37
N ALA A 40 -2.58 2.11 5.02
CA ALA A 40 -1.37 2.71 5.60
C ALA A 40 -0.63 1.69 6.50
N TYR A 41 -1.40 0.83 7.18
CA TYR A 41 -0.91 -0.28 7.99
C TYR A 41 -0.13 -1.33 7.19
N ASP A 42 -0.62 -1.79 6.03
CA ASP A 42 0.12 -2.78 5.21
C ASP A 42 1.51 -2.26 4.77
N LYS A 43 1.63 -0.94 4.58
CA LYS A 43 2.91 -0.31 4.24
C LYS A 43 3.85 -0.28 5.44
N VAL A 44 3.33 0.04 6.62
CA VAL A 44 4.08 0.03 7.88
C VAL A 44 4.54 -1.41 8.20
N ASP A 45 3.68 -2.40 8.02
CA ASP A 45 3.99 -3.84 8.12
C ASP A 45 5.12 -4.26 7.19
N GLY A 46 5.09 -3.80 5.94
CA GLY A 46 6.18 -4.04 5.01
C GLY A 46 7.52 -3.47 5.49
N VAL A 47 7.52 -2.23 5.99
CA VAL A 47 8.74 -1.56 6.49
C VAL A 47 9.26 -2.24 7.76
N TYR A 48 8.37 -2.57 8.69
CA TYR A 48 8.72 -3.28 9.92
C TYR A 48 9.42 -4.61 9.63
N TYR A 49 8.81 -5.42 8.77
CA TYR A 49 9.38 -6.71 8.39
C TYR A 49 10.76 -6.56 7.74
N LEU A 50 10.93 -5.57 6.86
CA LEU A 50 12.21 -5.29 6.21
C LEU A 50 13.29 -4.87 7.20
N VAL A 51 12.96 -3.95 8.12
CA VAL A 51 13.91 -3.47 9.15
C VAL A 51 14.32 -4.62 10.07
N GLN A 52 13.36 -5.43 10.53
CA GLN A 52 13.62 -6.60 11.37
C GLN A 52 14.55 -7.60 10.68
N GLN A 53 14.27 -7.94 9.42
CA GLN A 53 15.10 -8.86 8.63
C GLN A 53 16.50 -8.31 8.39
N LEU A 54 16.62 -7.01 8.08
CA LEU A 54 17.90 -6.38 7.81
C LEU A 54 18.79 -6.39 9.06
N ILE A 55 18.20 -6.10 10.21
CA ILE A 55 18.86 -6.05 11.51
C ILE A 55 19.32 -7.43 11.94
N LEU A 56 18.44 -8.43 11.93
CA LEU A 56 18.78 -9.80 12.29
C LEU A 56 19.85 -10.40 11.38
N LYS A 57 19.86 -10.07 10.09
CA LYS A 57 20.86 -10.59 9.14
C LYS A 57 22.25 -9.99 9.32
N HIS A 58 22.33 -8.74 9.76
CA HIS A 58 23.59 -8.01 9.78
C HIS A 58 24.14 -7.82 11.18
N GLN A 59 23.32 -7.82 12.23
CA GLN A 59 23.78 -7.64 13.60
C GLN A 59 24.83 -8.70 13.98
N SER A 60 25.99 -8.23 14.45
CA SER A 60 27.00 -9.12 15.04
C SER A 60 26.47 -9.67 16.37
N VAL A 61 26.44 -10.99 16.52
CA VAL A 61 25.91 -11.69 17.70
C VAL A 61 26.76 -11.41 18.95
N THR A 62 28.06 -11.14 18.78
CA THR A 62 29.00 -10.93 19.89
C THR A 62 29.15 -9.47 20.32
N SER A 63 29.03 -8.52 19.40
CA SER A 63 29.26 -7.09 19.69
C SER A 63 28.01 -6.23 19.60
N GLY A 64 26.89 -6.75 19.08
CA GLY A 64 25.66 -5.99 18.88
C GLY A 64 25.79 -4.84 17.87
N LEU A 65 26.96 -4.70 17.23
CA LEU A 65 27.25 -3.66 16.26
C LEU A 65 26.68 -4.03 14.89
N PHE A 66 26.20 -3.02 14.18
CA PHE A 66 25.71 -3.14 12.82
C PHE A 66 26.86 -2.92 11.83
N PRO A 67 27.21 -3.94 11.02
CA PRO A 67 28.22 -3.81 9.99
C PRO A 67 27.64 -3.00 8.83
N ARG A 68 28.43 -2.05 8.34
CA ARG A 68 28.08 -1.21 7.18
C ARG A 68 28.02 -1.98 5.86
N TYR A 69 28.80 -3.07 5.78
CA TYR A 69 28.92 -3.89 4.58
C TYR A 69 28.70 -5.37 4.92
N SER A 70 27.87 -6.05 4.13
CA SER A 70 27.49 -7.47 4.31
C SER A 70 28.69 -8.44 4.38
N LYS A 71 29.83 -8.06 3.79
CA LYS A 71 31.05 -8.90 3.74
C LYS A 71 31.93 -8.82 4.98
N ASN A 72 31.93 -7.71 5.73
CA ASN A 72 32.85 -7.50 6.85
C ASN A 72 32.06 -7.35 8.15
N ARG A 73 32.02 -8.41 8.96
CA ARG A 73 31.30 -8.45 10.25
C ARG A 73 32.18 -8.05 11.45
N GLU A 74 33.48 -7.91 11.23
CA GLU A 74 34.44 -7.64 12.32
C GLU A 74 34.57 -6.14 12.65
N ILE A 75 34.22 -5.26 11.71
CA ILE A 75 34.33 -3.81 11.88
C ILE A 75 32.92 -3.20 11.91
N GLY A 76 32.47 -2.84 13.11
CA GLY A 76 31.21 -2.13 13.33
C GLY A 76 31.39 -0.62 13.36
N PHE A 77 30.47 0.12 12.77
CA PHE A 77 30.45 1.59 12.86
C PHE A 77 29.39 2.05 13.84
N VAL A 78 29.79 2.92 14.78
CA VAL A 78 28.91 3.45 15.83
C VAL A 78 27.72 4.20 15.22
N LYS A 79 27.96 5.02 14.20
CA LYS A 79 26.90 5.80 13.53
C LYS A 79 25.80 4.92 12.94
N ASP A 80 26.16 3.83 12.28
CA ASP A 80 25.21 2.95 11.58
C ASP A 80 24.41 2.15 12.60
N SER A 81 25.04 1.82 13.74
CA SER A 81 24.38 1.18 14.87
C SER A 81 23.35 2.09 15.52
N ILE A 82 23.66 3.38 15.69
CA ILE A 82 22.70 4.38 16.18
C ILE A 82 21.52 4.51 15.21
N TYR A 83 21.77 4.63 13.89
CA TYR A 83 20.70 4.75 12.91
C TYR A 83 19.81 3.50 12.86
N CYS A 84 20.36 2.29 12.98
CA CYS A 84 19.57 1.06 13.06
C CYS A 84 18.72 0.99 14.34
N ALA A 85 19.26 1.39 15.49
CA ALA A 85 18.50 1.46 16.73
C ALA A 85 17.34 2.47 16.64
N LEU A 86 17.59 3.61 16.01
CA LEU A 86 16.57 4.63 15.73
C LEU A 86 15.47 4.10 14.81
N ALA A 87 15.83 3.34 13.76
CA ALA A 87 14.87 2.71 12.87
C ALA A 87 13.98 1.67 13.60
N CYS A 88 14.56 0.87 14.52
CA CYS A 88 13.76 -0.01 15.38
C CYS A 88 12.79 0.76 16.26
N TRP A 89 13.25 1.86 16.86
CA TRP A 89 12.42 2.65 17.75
C TRP A 89 11.26 3.31 16.99
N THR A 90 11.51 3.91 15.83
CA THR A 90 10.44 4.51 15.00
C THR A 90 9.47 3.45 14.50
N CYS A 91 9.95 2.28 14.13
CA CYS A 91 9.11 1.13 13.80
C CYS A 91 8.22 0.73 14.98
N SER A 92 8.75 0.65 16.21
CA SER A 92 7.96 0.36 17.40
C SER A 92 6.92 1.45 17.72
N LEU A 93 7.22 2.71 17.39
CA LEU A 93 6.30 3.83 17.61
C LEU A 93 5.14 3.79 16.62
N ALA A 94 5.36 3.30 15.40
CA ALA A 94 4.33 3.22 14.36
C ALA A 94 3.21 2.20 14.67
N TYR A 95 3.47 1.24 15.57
CA TYR A 95 2.48 0.26 16.06
C TYR A 95 1.84 0.61 17.40
N LYS A 96 2.26 1.72 18.00
CA LYS A 96 1.83 2.15 19.33
C LYS A 96 0.66 3.11 19.24
#